data_AF-A0A521VZ68-F1
#
_entry.id   AF-A0A521VZ68-F1
#
_cell.length_a   1.000
_cell.length_b   1.000
_cell.length_c   1.000
_cell.angle_alpha   90.00
_cell.angle_beta   90.00
_cell.angle_gamma   90.00
#
_symmetry.space_group_name_H-M   'P 1'
#
loop_
_entity.id
_entity.type
_entity.pdbx_description
1 polymer ?
#
loop_
_entity_poly.entity_id
_entity_poly.type
_entity_poly.pdbx_seq_one_letter_code
_entity_poly.pdbx_strand_id
1 'polypeptide(L)' 'MDERLRFVARMLEGEKMAVLCREFGISRKTCYKIFQRYKDCGVQGLTDRSRRPYRQANQLPFQVETRIVQ' A
#
# COMPACT_ATOMS: atom_id res chain seq x y z
N MET A 1 -8.75 1.94 5.11
CA MET A 1 -8.91 2.70 3.85
C MET A 1 -9.02 4.20 4.12
N ASP A 2 -9.79 4.62 5.13
CA ASP A 2 -10.04 6.03 5.46
C ASP A 2 -8.82 6.91 5.70
N GLU A 3 -7.86 6.47 6.52
CA GLU A 3 -6.73 7.35 6.88
C GLU A 3 -5.84 7.71 5.69
N ARG A 4 -5.62 6.76 4.76
CA ARG A 4 -4.82 7.01 3.56
C ARG A 4 -5.54 7.97 2.61
N LEU A 5 -6.87 7.88 2.52
CA LEU A 5 -7.68 8.78 1.72
C LEU A 5 -7.64 10.21 2.30
N ARG A 6 -7.81 10.34 3.63
CA ARG A 6 -7.71 11.62 4.34
C ARG A 6 -6.33 12.26 4.20
N PHE A 7 -5.27 11.46 4.26
CA PHE A 7 -3.91 11.93 4.01
C PHE A 7 -3.76 12.53 2.60
N VAL A 8 -4.27 11.82 1.58
CA VAL A 8 -4.20 12.30 0.20
C VAL A 8 -5.04 13.57 -0.01
N ALA A 9 -6.24 13.65 0.57
CA ALA A 9 -7.07 14.84 0.48
C ALA A 9 -6.33 16.08 1.01
N ARG A 10 -5.74 16.00 2.20
CA ARG A 10 -4.95 17.10 2.79
C ARG A 10 -3.68 17.43 1.99
N MET A 11 -3.03 16.43 1.39
CA MET A 11 -1.93 16.66 0.45
C MET A 11 -2.37 17.44 -0.80
N LEU A 12 -3.59 17.19 -1.30
CA LEU A 12 -4.15 17.89 -2.46
C LEU A 12 -4.61 19.32 -2.10
N GLU A 13 -5.00 19.56 -0.85
CA GLU A 13 -5.26 20.90 -0.30
C GLU A 13 -3.98 21.76 -0.18
N GLY A 14 -2.80 21.18 -0.43
CA GLY A 14 -1.53 21.89 -0.48
C GLY A 14 -0.74 21.90 0.82
N GLU A 15 -1.13 21.06 1.79
CA GLU A 15 -0.38 20.92 3.04
C GLU A 15 1.02 20.32 2.84
N LYS A 16 1.95 20.70 3.73
CA LYS A 16 3.34 20.27 3.63
C LYS A 16 3.50 18.81 4.06
N MET A 17 4.06 17.99 3.17
CA MET A 17 4.38 16.56 3.38
C MET A 17 5.01 16.26 4.74
N ALA A 18 5.98 17.05 5.19
CA ALA A 18 6.71 16.80 6.44
C ALA A 18 5.83 16.93 7.69
N VAL A 19 4.83 17.82 7.67
CA VAL A 19 3.91 18.04 8.79
C VAL A 19 2.89 16.92 8.80
N LEU A 20 2.26 16.64 7.65
CA LEU A 20 1.30 15.54 7.53
C LEU A 20 1.87 14.19 7.93
N CYS A 21 3.10 13.86 7.53
CA CYS A 21 3.71 12.60 7.95
C CYS A 21 3.83 12.47 9.48
N ARG A 22 4.11 13.58 10.19
CA ARG A 22 4.18 13.58 11.66
C ARG A 22 2.79 13.42 12.29
N GLU A 23 1.80 14.13 11.77
CA GLU A 23 0.42 14.07 12.28
C GLU A 23 -0.23 12.70 12.09
N PHE A 24 0.00 12.07 10.94
CA PHE A 24 -0.52 10.73 10.66
C PHE A 24 0.35 9.61 11.26
N GLY A 25 1.49 9.93 11.89
CA GLY A 25 2.40 8.92 12.47
C GLY A 25 3.08 8.02 11.43
N ILE A 26 3.24 8.51 10.19
CA ILE A 26 3.76 7.74 9.06
C ILE A 26 5.17 8.24 8.72
N SER A 27 6.09 7.32 8.41
CA SER A 27 7.42 7.73 7.92
C SER A 27 7.33 8.45 6.56
N ARG A 28 8.21 9.44 6.33
CA ARG A 28 8.23 10.20 5.06
C ARG A 28 8.30 9.30 3.83
N LYS A 29 9.10 8.22 3.88
CA LYS A 29 9.22 7.23 2.80
C LYS A 29 7.86 6.60 2.44
N THR A 30 7.05 6.30 3.45
CA THR A 30 5.72 5.73 3.25
C THR A 30 4.74 6.78 2.71
N CYS A 31 4.78 8.02 3.22
CA CYS A 31 3.97 9.10 2.67
C CYS A 31 4.22 9.33 1.17
N TYR A 32 5.49 9.43 0.75
CA TYR A 32 5.84 9.58 -0.66
C TYR A 32 5.33 8.41 -1.50
N LYS A 33 5.45 7.18 -1.00
CA LYS A 33 4.93 5.99 -1.68
C LYS A 33 3.40 6.03 -1.82
N ILE A 34 2.69 6.44 -0.78
CA ILE A 34 1.22 6.58 -0.79
C ILE A 34 0.80 7.61 -1.84
N PHE A 35 1.43 8.78 -1.83
CA PHE A 35 1.11 9.86 -2.76
C PHE A 35 1.42 9.49 -4.21
N GLN A 36 2.58 8.87 -4.48
CA GLN A 36 2.90 8.38 -5.83
C GLN A 36 1.88 7.35 -6.33
N ARG A 37 1.51 6.36 -5.50
CA ARG A 37 0.47 5.38 -5.89
C ARG A 37 -0.87 6.02 -6.19
N TYR A 38 -1.22 7.08 -5.47
CA TYR A 38 -2.43 7.84 -5.78
C TYR A 38 -2.32 8.56 -7.12
N LYS A 39 -1.17 9.17 -7.44
CA LYS A 39 -0.94 9.79 -8.76
C LYS A 39 -1.01 8.78 -9.90
N ASP A 40 -0.49 7.58 -9.69
CA ASP A 40 -0.41 6.54 -10.74
C ASP A 40 -1.73 5.77 -10.94
N CYS A 41 -2.45 5.48 -9.86
CA CYS A 41 -3.59 4.54 -9.87
C CYS A 41 -4.87 5.12 -9.23
N GLY A 42 -4.87 6.40 -8.85
CA GLY A 42 -5.96 7.01 -8.11
C GLY A 42 -6.25 6.32 -6.78
N VAL A 43 -7.53 6.29 -6.40
CA VAL A 43 -7.99 5.67 -5.14
C VAL A 43 -7.65 4.19 -5.06
N GLN A 44 -7.61 3.46 -6.19
CA GLN A 44 -7.22 2.05 -6.22
C GLN A 44 -5.78 1.84 -5.73
N GLY A 45 -4.90 2.82 -5.90
CA GLY A 45 -3.52 2.80 -5.41
C GLY A 45 -3.38 2.74 -3.89
N LEU A 46 -4.45 3.08 -3.15
CA LEU A 46 -4.47 3.12 -1.69
C LEU A 46 -4.90 1.79 -1.05
N THR A 47 -5.47 0.88 -1.85
CA THR A 47 -5.83 -0.47 -1.42
C THR A 47 -4.60 -1.27 -1.00
N ASP A 48 -4.79 -2.23 -0.09
CA ASP A 48 -3.69 -3.08 0.33
C ASP A 48 -3.31 -4.05 -0.78
N ARG A 49 -2.04 -3.99 -1.17
CA ARG A 49 -1.44 -4.90 -2.14
C ARG A 49 -0.82 -6.06 -1.39
N SER A 50 -0.86 -7.24 -2.01
CA SER A 50 -0.16 -8.41 -1.49
C SER A 50 1.30 -8.09 -1.22
N ARG A 51 1.77 -8.47 -0.02
CA ARG A 51 3.19 -8.40 0.35
C ARG A 51 3.94 -9.66 -0.06
N ARG A 52 3.25 -10.65 -0.65
CA ARG A 52 3.84 -11.92 -1.05
C ARG A 52 4.88 -11.65 -2.15
N PRO A 53 6.12 -12.15 -1.99
CA PRO A 53 7.09 -12.19 -3.07
C PRO A 53 6.49 -12.74 -4.36
N TYR A 54 6.90 -12.17 -5.50
CA TYR A 54 6.43 -12.59 -6.82
C TYR A 54 6.73 -14.07 -7.10
N ARG A 55 7.92 -14.52 -6.70
CA ARG A 55 8.35 -15.91 -6.82
C ARG A 55 8.71 -16.45 -5.44
N GLN A 56 8.12 -17.59 -5.10
CA GLN A 56 8.43 -18.37 -3.91
C GLN A 56 9.23 -19.58 -4.36
N ALA A 57 10.52 -19.66 -3.98
CA ALA A 57 11.40 -20.73 -4.47
C ALA A 57 10.91 -22.14 -4.09
N ASN A 58 10.25 -22.26 -2.94
CA ASN A 58 9.76 -23.51 -2.39
C ASN A 58 8.23 -23.67 -2.54
N GLN A 59 7.60 -22.96 -3.49
CA GLN A 59 6.17 -23.12 -3.71
C GLN A 59 5.89 -24.50 -4.32
N LEU A 60 5.04 -25.27 -3.65
CA LEU A 60 4.58 -26.56 -4.14
C LEU A 60 3.82 -26.39 -5.46
N PRO A 61 3.89 -27.38 -6.37
CA PRO A 61 2.97 -27.43 -7.50
C PRO A 61 1.52 -27.42 -7.00
N PHE A 62 0.65 -26.67 -7.68
CA PHE A 62 -0.76 -26.52 -7.33
C PHE A 62 -1.48 -27.86 -7.06
N GLN A 63 -1.13 -28.89 -7.82
CA GLN A 63 -1.70 -30.24 -7.68
C GLN A 63 -1.38 -30.88 -6.32
N VAL A 64 -0.18 -30.64 -5.78
CA VAL A 64 0.25 -31.17 -4.48
C VAL A 64 -0.40 -30.39 -3.35
N GLU A 65 -0.42 -29.05 -3.44
CA GLU A 65 -1.08 -28.18 -2.47
C GLU A 65 -2.57 -28.52 -2.31
N THR A 66 -3.28 -28.75 -3.42
CA THR A 66 -4.71 -29.10 -3.41
C THR A 66 -5.01 -30.40 -2.65
N ARG A 67 -4.07 -31.36 -2.62
CA ARG A 67 -4.25 -32.62 -1.89
C ARG A 67 -4.01 -32.50 -0.38
N ILE A 68 -3.32 -31.45 0.08
CA ILE A 68 -2.99 -31.26 1.51
C ILE A 68 -4.16 -30.65 2.29
N VAL A 69 -5.00 -29.85 1.62
CA VAL A 69 -6.11 -29.11 2.24
C VAL A 69 -7.43 -29.92 2.25
N GLN A 70 -7.39 -31.20 1.87
CA GLN A 70 -8.52 -32.13 1.99
C GLN A 70 -8.69 -32.66 3.41
#